data_AF-A0A7V1W9Q1-F1
#
_entry.id   AF-A0A7V1W9Q1-F1
#
_cell.length_a   1.000
_cell.length_b   1.000
_cell.length_c   1.000
_cell.angle_alpha   90.00
_cell.angle_beta   90.00
_cell.angle_gamma   90.00
#
_symmetry.space_group_name_H-M   'P 1'
#
loop_
_entity.id
_entity.type
_entity.pdbx_description
1 polymer ?
#
loop_
_entity_poly.entity_id
_entity_poly.type
_entity_poly.pdbx_seq_one_letter_code
_entity_poly.pdbx_strand_id
1 'polypeptide(L)'
;MRSTMSQDPPDCPLSHGEIAVLQAAADLGGTTGAAQIADRLSVSPETVRTHWRNILAKLGTHNRSAALYEAVQRGWVRCGPSRAPGSA
;
A
#
# COMPACT_ATOMS: atom_id res chain seq x y z
N MET A 1 -22.23 8.48 -5.94
CA MET A 1 -22.01 7.07 -5.56
C MET A 1 -20.54 6.74 -5.83
N ARG A 2 -19.75 6.07 -4.98
CA ARG A 2 -19.78 5.74 -3.53
C ARG A 2 -18.29 5.66 -3.10
N SER A 3 -17.81 6.15 -1.96
CA SER A 3 -18.40 6.96 -0.87
C SER A 3 -17.30 7.78 -0.18
N THR A 4 -17.60 9.00 0.27
CA THR A 4 -17.15 9.62 1.56
C THR A 4 -15.70 9.42 2.07
N MET A 5 -14.66 9.19 1.25
CA MET A 5 -13.28 9.04 1.72
C MET A 5 -12.57 10.37 2.02
N SER A 6 -13.22 11.20 2.84
CA SER A 6 -12.60 12.35 3.50
C SER A 6 -12.93 12.27 4.99
N GLN A 7 -12.17 11.45 5.73
CA GLN A 7 -11.86 11.60 7.17
C GLN A 7 -10.68 10.66 7.50
N ASP A 8 -9.50 11.21 7.82
CA ASP A 8 -8.44 10.56 8.61
C ASP A 8 -7.38 11.62 9.04
N PRO A 9 -6.56 11.37 10.08
CA PRO A 9 -5.87 12.41 10.87
C PRO A 9 -4.70 13.13 10.17
N PRO A 10 -4.27 14.31 10.66
CA PRO A 10 -3.36 15.24 9.97
C PRO A 10 -1.93 14.75 9.67
N ASP A 11 -1.56 13.52 10.05
CA ASP A 11 -0.18 13.00 9.93
C ASP A 11 -0.02 11.88 8.88
N CYS A 12 -1.12 11.33 8.36
CA CYS A 12 -1.11 10.23 7.39
C CYS A 12 -1.97 10.56 6.15
N PRO A 13 -1.38 11.03 5.03
CA PRO A 13 -2.13 11.38 3.82
C PRO A 13 -2.71 10.16 3.08
N LEU A 14 -2.29 8.94 3.43
CA LEU A 14 -2.73 7.68 2.82
C LEU A 14 -3.97 7.10 3.51
N SER A 15 -4.96 6.70 2.71
CA SER A 15 -6.13 5.96 3.17
C SER A 15 -5.81 4.48 3.39
N HIS A 16 -6.63 3.78 4.17
CA HIS A 16 -6.40 2.38 4.55
C HIS A 16 -6.12 1.43 3.37
N GLY A 17 -6.85 1.55 2.25
CA GLY A 17 -6.62 0.73 1.05
C GLY A 17 -5.29 1.02 0.33
N GLU A 18 -4.75 2.23 0.47
CA GLU A 18 -3.44 2.60 -0.07
C GLU A 18 -2.30 2.05 0.78
N ILE A 19 -2.45 2.10 2.11
CA ILE A 19 -1.53 1.45 3.06
C ILE A 19 -1.54 -0.06 2.82
N ALA A 20 -2.70 -0.68 2.62
CA ALA A 20 -2.82 -2.12 2.31
C ALA A 20 -2.08 -2.50 1.01
N VAL A 21 -2.18 -1.68 -0.04
CA VAL A 21 -1.42 -1.87 -1.30
C VAL A 21 0.09 -1.76 -1.08
N LEU A 22 0.56 -0.79 -0.28
CA LEU A 22 1.99 -0.65 0.05
C LEU A 22 2.50 -1.77 0.96
N GLN A 23 1.71 -2.22 1.94
CA GLN A 23 2.04 -3.38 2.79
C GLN A 23 2.11 -4.68 1.98
N ALA A 24 1.13 -4.94 1.11
CA ALA A 24 1.15 -6.07 0.20
C ALA A 24 2.37 -6.02 -0.74
N ALA A 25 2.73 -4.84 -1.24
CA ALA A 25 3.92 -4.67 -2.06
C ALA A 25 5.23 -4.87 -1.26
N ALA A 26 5.29 -4.44 0.01
CA ALA A 26 6.45 -4.63 0.89
C ALA A 26 6.71 -6.10 1.22
N ASP A 27 5.66 -6.82 1.64
CA ASP A 27 5.75 -8.25 1.99
C ASP A 27 6.13 -9.11 0.77
N LEU A 28 5.65 -8.76 -0.43
CA LEU A 28 5.99 -9.41 -1.69
C LEU A 28 7.34 -8.95 -2.30
N GLY A 29 8.20 -8.25 -1.54
CA GLY A 29 9.58 -7.91 -1.97
C GLY A 29 9.74 -6.65 -2.85
N GLY A 30 8.72 -5.79 -2.95
CA GLY A 30 8.82 -4.42 -3.47
C GLY A 30 8.89 -4.25 -5.00
N THR A 31 9.18 -5.30 -5.76
CA THR A 31 9.16 -5.31 -7.25
C THR A 31 7.85 -5.82 -7.84
N THR A 32 6.89 -6.18 -6.98
CA THR A 32 5.73 -6.99 -7.37
C THR A 32 4.66 -6.21 -8.15
N GLY A 33 4.12 -6.88 -9.18
CA GLY A 33 3.12 -6.32 -10.09
C GLY A 33 1.72 -6.19 -9.48
N ALA A 34 0.90 -5.31 -10.08
CA ALA A 34 -0.45 -5.03 -9.60
C ALA A 34 -1.38 -6.25 -9.55
N ALA A 35 -1.11 -7.30 -10.34
CA ALA A 35 -1.88 -8.55 -10.35
C ALA A 35 -1.66 -9.41 -9.08
N GLN A 36 -0.43 -9.56 -8.61
CA GLN A 36 -0.15 -10.29 -7.35
C GLN A 36 -0.62 -9.51 -6.12
N ILE A 37 -0.50 -8.18 -6.13
CA ILE A 37 -1.04 -7.34 -5.06
C ILE A 37 -2.58 -7.43 -5.04
N ALA A 38 -3.22 -7.50 -6.22
CA ALA A 38 -4.66 -7.67 -6.38
C ALA A 38 -5.14 -9.01 -5.82
N ASP A 39 -4.48 -10.10 -6.21
CA ASP A 39 -4.71 -11.45 -5.69
C ASP A 39 -4.61 -11.49 -4.15
N ARG A 40 -3.49 -11.00 -3.59
CA ARG A 40 -3.24 -10.97 -2.14
C ARG A 40 -4.26 -10.13 -1.35
N LEU A 41 -4.82 -9.10 -1.96
CA LEU A 41 -5.84 -8.22 -1.34
C LEU A 41 -7.27 -8.60 -1.71
N SER A 42 -7.49 -9.63 -2.56
CA SER A 42 -8.79 -10.02 -3.11
C SER A 42 -9.54 -8.87 -3.79
N VAL A 43 -8.82 -8.06 -4.58
CA VAL A 43 -9.37 -6.92 -5.35
C VAL A 43 -8.94 -6.99 -6.82
N SER A 44 -9.54 -6.18 -7.70
CA SER A 44 -9.12 -6.12 -9.10
C SER A 44 -7.75 -5.43 -9.29
N PRO A 45 -6.94 -5.83 -10.29
CA PRO A 45 -5.66 -5.16 -10.62
C PRO A 45 -5.83 -3.69 -11.05
N GLU A 46 -7.02 -3.32 -11.54
CA GLU A 46 -7.39 -1.94 -11.85
C GLU A 46 -7.60 -1.08 -10.59
N THR A 47 -8.16 -1.68 -9.54
CA THR A 47 -8.27 -1.07 -8.20
C THR A 47 -6.87 -0.81 -7.64
N VAL A 48 -5.97 -1.79 -7.71
CA VAL A 48 -4.55 -1.63 -7.31
C VAL A 48 -3.83 -0.55 -8.13
N ARG A 49 -4.04 -0.49 -9.45
CA ARG A 49 -3.51 0.60 -10.31
C ARG A 49 -4.05 1.97 -9.89
N THR A 50 -5.29 2.05 -9.45
CA THR A 50 -5.91 3.30 -8.97
C THR A 50 -5.35 3.73 -7.63
N HIS A 51 -5.21 2.81 -6.67
CA HIS A 51 -4.49 3.09 -5.42
C HIS A 51 -3.05 3.54 -5.68
N TRP A 52 -2.30 2.88 -6.57
CA TRP A 52 -0.94 3.32 -6.92
C TRP A 52 -0.88 4.75 -7.47
N ARG A 53 -1.83 5.16 -8.34
CA ARG A 53 -1.88 6.54 -8.84
C ARG A 53 -2.10 7.55 -7.71
N ASN A 54 -3.01 7.24 -6.79
CA ASN A 54 -3.30 8.11 -5.64
C ASN A 54 -2.12 8.16 -4.65
N ILE A 55 -1.48 7.02 -4.35
CA ILE A 55 -0.26 6.93 -3.55
C ILE A 55 0.85 7.81 -4.14
N LEU A 56 1.17 7.64 -5.43
CA LEU A 56 2.24 8.38 -6.09
C LEU A 56 1.96 9.89 -6.07
N ALA A 57 0.71 10.30 -6.30
CA ALA A 57 0.29 11.71 -6.23
C ALA A 57 0.36 12.28 -4.80
N LYS A 58 -0.03 11.51 -3.78
CA LYS A 58 -0.01 11.91 -2.35
C LYS A 58 1.40 11.98 -1.75
N LEU A 59 2.29 11.09 -2.18
CA LEU A 59 3.69 11.03 -1.72
C LEU A 59 4.62 11.90 -2.58
N GLY A 60 4.15 12.42 -3.72
CA GLY A 60 4.99 13.17 -4.67
C GLY A 60 6.09 12.32 -5.32
N THR A 61 5.89 11.01 -5.43
CA THR A 61 6.91 10.05 -5.87
C THR A 61 6.68 9.59 -7.32
N HIS A 62 7.76 9.40 -8.07
CA HIS A 62 7.69 9.04 -9.49
C HIS A 62 7.51 7.54 -9.77
N ASN A 63 7.90 6.68 -8.82
CA ASN A 63 7.95 5.22 -9.01
C ASN A 63 7.45 4.47 -7.77
N ARG A 64 6.89 3.26 -7.98
CA ARG A 64 6.34 2.41 -6.91
C ARG A 64 7.35 2.15 -5.80
N SER A 65 8.59 1.84 -6.15
CA SER A 65 9.68 1.57 -5.19
C SER A 65 10.02 2.79 -4.34
N ALA A 66 9.92 4.01 -4.88
CA ALA A 66 10.15 5.25 -4.13
C ALA A 66 9.00 5.52 -3.13
N ALA A 67 7.74 5.30 -3.54
CA ALA A 67 6.60 5.34 -2.63
C ALA A 67 6.68 4.28 -1.52
N LEU A 68 7.16 3.08 -1.86
CA LEU A 68 7.43 1.99 -0.89
C LEU A 68 8.50 2.39 0.12
N TYR A 69 9.62 2.94 -0.37
CA TYR A 69 10.71 3.43 0.46
C TYR A 69 10.24 4.55 1.40
N GLU A 70 9.51 5.54 0.89
CA GLU A 70 8.92 6.61 1.71
C GLU A 70 7.93 6.08 2.76
N ALA A 71 7.05 5.14 2.39
CA ALA A 71 6.10 4.56 3.33
C ALA A 71 6.79 3.73 4.44
N VAL A 72 7.94 3.13 4.15
CA VAL A 72 8.77 2.44 5.15
C VAL A 72 9.56 3.44 6.01
N GLN A 73 10.19 4.47 5.41
CA GLN A 73 10.90 5.53 6.14
C GLN A 73 9.98 6.25 7.14
N ARG A 74 8.74 6.52 6.74
CA ARG A 74 7.71 7.18 7.57
C ARG A 74 7.04 6.23 8.57
N GLY A 75 7.39 4.94 8.57
CA GLY A 75 6.84 3.94 9.49
C GLY A 75 5.39 3.52 9.21
N TRP A 76 4.77 4.01 8.12
CA TRP A 76 3.41 3.63 7.70
C TRP A 76 3.32 2.16 7.28
N VAL A 77 4.43 1.61 6.78
CA VAL A 77 4.56 0.22 6.32
C VAL A 77 5.77 -0.44 6.95
N ARG A 78 5.61 -1.68 7.39
CA ARG A 78 6.70 -2.49 7.94
C ARG A 78 7.17 -3.50 6.90
N CYS A 79 8.42 -3.39 6.46
CA CYS A 79 9.12 -4.41 5.69
C CYS A 79 9.69 -5.51 6.63
N GLY A 80 8.84 -6.07 7.48
CA GLY A 80 9.19 -7.27 8.25
C GLY A 80 8.73 -8.52 7.48
N PRO A 81 9.43 -9.66 7.56
CA PRO A 81 8.79 -10.92 7.23
C PRO A 81 7.54 -11.03 8.10
N SER A 82 6.38 -11.29 7.49
CA SER A 82 5.16 -11.55 8.24
C SER A 82 5.45 -12.66 9.25
N ARG A 83 5.61 -12.29 10.52
CA ARG A 83 6.00 -13.23 11.56
C ARG A 83 4.77 -14.06 11.85
N ALA A 84 4.71 -15.22 11.17
CA ALA A 84 3.66 -16.20 11.37
C ALA A 84 3.45 -16.38 12.88
N PRO A 85 2.19 -16.36 13.35
CA PRO A 85 1.87 -16.86 14.68
C PRO A 85 2.07 -18.39 14.67
N GLY A 86 3.33 -18.81 14.72
CA GLY A 86 3.70 -20.12 15.22
C GLY A 86 3.31 -20.14 16.68
N SER A 87 2.13 -20.67 16.97
CA SER A 87 1.57 -20.76 18.31
C SER A 87 0.94 -22.14 18.48
N ALA A 88 1.67 -22.97 19.25
CA ALA A 88 1.32 -24.29 19.76
C ALA A 88 1.10 -25.39 18.72
#